data_AF-A0AAX1FN53-F1
#
_entry.id   AF-A0AAX1FN53-F1
#
_cell.length_a   1.000
_cell.length_b   1.000
_cell.length_c   1.000
_cell.angle_alpha   90.00
_cell.angle_beta   90.00
_cell.angle_gamma   90.00
#
_symmetry.space_group_name_H-M   'P 1'
#
loop_
_entity.id
_entity.type
_entity.pdbx_description
1 polymer ?
#
loop_
_entity_poly.entity_id
_entity_poly.type
_entity_poly.pdbx_seq_one_letter_code
_entity_poly.pdbx_strand_id
1 'polypeptide(L)'
;MNLSKTLLTTALFTIPFALIGCGGSSGGSDNNNSGQPYQFGGAVQKGPLQPGSVVTAYELNQDLEKTDTSYTTQIEDYEGNYNMNERFNTPYVELVAQGDYFNELTGKSDEQMRMSAFVDMNAATQVNFNVATAAMKASIMAKVQAGQSFDEAVHETTSELLSLYSYDPDQWADGINFYNVNLSNAGDTSTVLLVISASTLTMATENGLTLEQQIEKIGQVLLDPKSVQFEEMKQALTQYSLALYKTAAYENTQKYYADNGLDFDIPHVDYFIDIDGDGVLPNKDLPVFRYTSGLSLAATEEYIGQEVPAGVSAIDYQGRPMTFDVIGEFKHGEIASIEYTETGVGIWYRLTDINITETVDDCVTINTVKPAPANFTYDACVTLTKP
;
A
#
# COMPACT_ATOMS: atom_id res chain seq x y z
N MET A 1 13.92 -51.48 -30.18
CA MET A 1 15.28 -51.82 -30.69
C MET A 1 16.20 -50.63 -30.42
N ASN A 2 17.25 -50.91 -29.67
CA ASN A 2 18.51 -50.18 -29.44
C ASN A 2 18.55 -48.72 -28.96
N LEU A 3 18.75 -48.63 -27.64
CA LEU A 3 19.71 -47.81 -26.89
C LEU A 3 21.00 -47.41 -27.64
N SER A 4 21.55 -46.23 -27.31
CA SER A 4 22.93 -46.15 -26.77
C SER A 4 23.16 -44.88 -25.93
N LYS A 5 23.85 -45.08 -24.80
CA LYS A 5 24.41 -44.10 -23.85
C LYS A 5 25.86 -43.77 -24.22
N THR A 6 26.32 -42.55 -23.90
CA THR A 6 27.73 -42.21 -23.58
C THR A 6 27.69 -40.91 -22.75
N LEU A 7 27.82 -40.86 -21.42
CA LEU A 7 29.00 -41.06 -20.56
C LEU A 7 30.24 -40.28 -21.04
N LEU A 8 30.49 -39.12 -20.41
CA LEU A 8 31.81 -38.52 -20.36
C LEU A 8 32.19 -38.27 -18.90
N THR A 9 33.40 -38.68 -18.56
CA THR A 9 33.93 -38.90 -17.23
C THR A 9 35.06 -37.89 -16.97
N THR A 10 35.14 -37.42 -15.72
CA THR A 10 36.37 -37.02 -14.98
C THR A 10 37.26 -35.86 -15.49
N ALA A 11 37.47 -34.87 -14.60
CA ALA A 11 38.81 -34.50 -14.13
C ALA A 11 38.75 -33.79 -12.76
N LEU A 12 39.27 -34.47 -11.73
CA LEU A 12 39.54 -33.96 -10.40
C LEU A 12 40.82 -33.10 -10.47
N PHE A 13 40.79 -31.84 -10.04
CA PHE A 13 41.99 -31.03 -9.84
C PHE A 13 42.26 -30.89 -8.34
N THR A 14 43.22 -31.67 -7.84
CA THR A 14 43.87 -31.49 -6.54
C THR A 14 45.09 -30.58 -6.73
N ILE A 15 45.15 -29.47 -5.98
CA ILE A 15 46.35 -28.63 -5.88
C ILE A 15 46.76 -28.55 -4.41
N PRO A 16 47.97 -28.98 -4.03
CA PRO A 16 48.54 -28.73 -2.70
C PRO A 16 49.50 -27.53 -2.73
N PHE A 17 49.32 -26.56 -1.85
CA PHE A 17 50.34 -25.55 -1.49
C PHE A 17 50.16 -25.23 0.00
N ALA A 18 51.01 -25.81 0.87
CA ALA A 18 52.30 -25.28 1.33
C ALA A 18 52.15 -24.22 2.42
N LEU A 19 52.27 -24.68 3.67
CA LEU A 19 52.52 -23.86 4.86
C LEU A 19 53.91 -23.22 4.76
N ILE A 20 53.98 -21.89 4.77
CA ILE A 20 55.18 -21.13 5.11
C ILE A 20 54.81 -20.17 6.23
N GLY A 21 55.39 -20.44 7.41
CA GLY A 21 55.41 -19.48 8.50
C GLY A 21 56.55 -18.48 8.32
N CYS A 22 56.32 -17.24 8.75
CA CYS A 22 57.35 -16.30 9.15
C CYS A 22 56.82 -15.50 10.35
N GLY A 23 57.58 -15.54 11.45
CA GLY A 23 57.34 -14.71 12.62
C GLY A 23 58.18 -13.44 12.57
N GLY A 24 57.75 -12.43 13.35
CA GLY A 24 58.68 -11.49 13.98
C GLY A 24 58.45 -9.99 13.75
N SER A 25 57.75 -9.40 14.73
CA SER A 25 58.08 -8.14 15.42
C SER A 25 57.46 -6.80 14.99
N SER A 26 57.05 -6.13 16.06
CA SER A 26 56.43 -4.82 16.33
C SER A 26 56.89 -3.59 15.54
N GLY A 27 55.92 -2.72 15.23
CA GLY A 27 56.11 -1.30 14.94
C GLY A 27 54.75 -0.66 14.64
N GLY A 28 54.20 0.07 15.60
CA GLY A 28 52.85 0.63 15.53
C GLY A 28 52.68 1.73 14.50
N SER A 29 51.45 1.83 13.98
CA SER A 29 50.81 3.10 13.68
C SER A 29 49.31 2.88 13.82
N ASP A 30 48.73 3.56 14.80
CA ASP A 30 47.32 3.58 15.13
C ASP A 30 46.48 4.12 13.95
N ASN A 31 45.46 3.35 13.59
CA ASN A 31 44.07 3.79 13.44
C ASN A 31 43.24 2.54 13.19
N ASN A 32 42.89 1.83 14.26
CA ASN A 32 41.89 0.76 14.22
C ASN A 32 40.53 1.40 13.89
N ASN A 33 40.22 1.50 12.61
CA ASN A 33 38.88 1.73 12.14
C ASN A 33 38.11 0.41 12.31
N SER A 34 37.70 0.12 13.56
CA SER A 34 37.18 -1.17 14.05
C SER A 34 35.80 -1.56 13.52
N GLY A 35 35.12 -0.70 12.76
CA GLY A 35 33.83 -1.01 12.14
C GLY A 35 33.93 -1.89 10.89
N GLN A 36 32.84 -2.51 10.48
CA GLN A 36 32.69 -3.15 9.17
C GLN A 36 32.15 -2.11 8.16
N PRO A 37 32.59 -2.15 6.89
CA PRO A 37 32.00 -1.31 5.85
C PRO A 37 30.61 -1.85 5.50
N TYR A 38 29.61 -0.98 5.54
CA TYR A 38 28.27 -1.25 5.04
C TYR A 38 27.97 -0.32 3.86
N GLN A 39 27.45 -0.91 2.80
CA GLN A 39 26.88 -0.18 1.68
C GLN A 39 25.41 -0.56 1.59
N PHE A 40 24.54 0.40 1.86
CA PHE A 40 23.10 0.22 1.79
C PHE A 40 22.44 1.50 1.30
N GLY A 41 21.27 1.36 0.71
CA GLY A 41 20.46 2.48 0.24
C GLY A 41 19.04 2.02 0.05
N GLY A 42 18.16 2.93 -0.29
CA GLY A 42 16.76 2.61 -0.54
C GLY A 42 15.96 3.88 -0.75
N ALA A 43 14.64 3.77 -0.74
CA ALA A 43 13.76 4.91 -0.89
C ALA A 43 13.16 5.33 0.46
N VAL A 44 13.04 6.64 0.70
CA VAL A 44 12.23 7.16 1.81
C VAL A 44 10.87 7.62 1.28
N GLN A 45 9.79 6.98 1.77
CA GLN A 45 8.47 7.13 1.15
C GLN A 45 7.31 7.19 2.14
N LYS A 46 6.66 8.35 2.19
CA LYS A 46 5.22 8.45 2.44
C LYS A 46 4.54 8.51 1.08
N GLY A 47 4.70 9.65 0.41
CA GLY A 47 5.14 9.71 -0.98
C GLY A 47 6.65 9.96 -1.05
N PRO A 48 7.28 9.96 -2.23
CA PRO A 48 8.72 10.17 -2.35
C PRO A 48 9.20 11.44 -1.65
N LEU A 49 10.19 11.32 -0.77
CA LEU A 49 10.91 12.49 -0.27
C LEU A 49 11.61 13.20 -1.43
N GLN A 50 11.69 14.53 -1.35
CA GLN A 50 12.23 15.34 -2.44
C GLN A 50 13.76 15.41 -2.38
N PRO A 51 14.45 15.54 -3.54
CA PRO A 51 15.89 15.75 -3.60
C PRO A 51 16.38 16.87 -2.67
N GLY A 52 17.50 16.62 -1.98
CA GLY A 52 18.06 17.54 -0.99
C GLY A 52 17.48 17.41 0.42
N SER A 53 16.43 16.60 0.61
CA SER A 53 16.04 16.13 1.94
C SER A 53 17.16 15.30 2.58
N VAL A 54 17.22 15.29 3.90
CA VAL A 54 18.35 14.75 4.66
C VAL A 54 17.99 13.41 5.28
N VAL A 55 18.90 12.44 5.16
CA VAL A 55 18.81 11.13 5.85
C VAL A 55 20.01 10.99 6.77
N THR A 56 19.77 10.81 8.06
CA THR A 56 20.79 10.54 9.07
C THR A 56 20.65 9.13 9.60
N ALA A 57 21.73 8.36 9.55
CA ALA A 57 21.83 7.05 10.21
C ALA A 57 22.54 7.21 11.55
N TYR A 58 21.85 6.89 12.63
CA TYR A 58 22.45 6.75 13.96
C TYR A 58 22.77 5.29 14.22
N GLU A 59 24.02 4.96 14.50
CA GLU A 59 24.42 3.60 14.88
C GLU A 59 23.76 3.21 16.22
N LEU A 60 23.30 1.97 16.32
CA LEU A 60 22.65 1.43 17.50
C LEU A 60 23.41 0.24 18.08
N ASN A 61 23.35 0.05 19.39
CA ASN A 61 23.83 -1.16 20.05
C ASN A 61 22.83 -2.34 19.86
N GLN A 62 23.10 -3.48 20.50
CA GLN A 62 22.24 -4.67 20.41
C GLN A 62 20.84 -4.49 21.05
N ASP A 63 20.69 -3.52 21.96
CA ASP A 63 19.44 -3.18 22.63
C ASP A 63 18.68 -2.04 21.92
N LEU A 64 19.12 -1.69 20.71
CA LEU A 64 18.62 -0.60 19.86
C LEU A 64 18.78 0.80 20.49
N GLU A 65 19.79 0.99 21.33
CA GLU A 65 20.13 2.30 21.89
C GLU A 65 21.22 2.98 21.05
N LYS A 66 21.10 4.31 20.87
CA LYS A 66 22.05 5.11 20.07
C LYS A 66 23.46 5.09 20.65
N THR A 67 24.45 4.92 19.78
CA THR A 67 25.86 5.19 20.07
C THR A 67 26.21 6.64 19.71
N ASP A 68 27.49 7.00 19.84
CA ASP A 68 28.00 8.31 19.42
C ASP A 68 28.30 8.39 17.91
N THR A 69 28.12 7.30 17.15
CA THR A 69 28.40 7.24 15.71
C THR A 69 27.16 7.61 14.90
N SER A 70 27.29 8.55 13.97
CA SER A 70 26.24 8.86 13.01
C SER A 70 26.80 9.36 11.68
N TYR A 71 26.05 9.12 10.62
CA TYR A 71 26.39 9.54 9.26
C TYR A 71 25.17 10.17 8.60
N THR A 72 25.41 11.09 7.67
CA THR A 72 24.35 11.81 6.98
C THR A 72 24.56 11.75 5.47
N THR A 73 23.47 11.48 4.76
CA THR A 73 23.37 11.54 3.30
C THR A 73 22.16 12.38 2.91
N GLN A 74 21.90 12.52 1.61
CA GLN A 74 20.74 13.24 1.08
C GLN A 74 19.98 12.36 0.10
N ILE A 75 18.72 12.70 -0.10
CA ILE A 75 17.89 12.14 -1.16
C ILE A 75 18.42 12.62 -2.50
N GLU A 76 18.65 11.68 -3.42
CA GLU A 76 19.37 11.88 -4.69
C GLU A 76 18.42 12.12 -5.87
N ASP A 77 17.18 11.63 -5.81
CA ASP A 77 16.23 11.68 -6.91
C ASP A 77 14.77 11.84 -6.47
N TYR A 78 13.86 11.89 -7.45
CA TYR A 78 12.43 12.08 -7.25
C TYR A 78 11.67 10.81 -6.85
N GLU A 79 12.31 9.63 -6.82
CA GLU A 79 11.74 8.40 -6.27
C GLU A 79 11.99 8.31 -4.74
N GLY A 80 12.82 9.21 -4.21
CA GLY A 80 13.17 9.30 -2.81
C GLY A 80 14.39 8.45 -2.46
N ASN A 81 15.22 8.10 -3.44
CA ASN A 81 16.36 7.23 -3.22
C ASN A 81 17.49 7.94 -2.44
N TYR A 82 18.11 7.21 -1.52
CA TYR A 82 19.33 7.61 -0.81
C TYR A 82 20.34 6.46 -0.85
N ASN A 83 21.62 6.80 -0.67
CA ASN A 83 22.70 5.84 -0.59
C ASN A 83 23.65 6.17 0.57
N MET A 84 24.15 5.14 1.23
CA MET A 84 25.08 5.23 2.34
C MET A 84 26.19 4.20 2.19
N ASN A 85 27.44 4.67 2.28
CA ASN A 85 28.62 3.82 2.22
C ASN A 85 29.59 4.24 3.32
N GLU A 86 29.37 3.69 4.51
CA GLU A 86 30.05 4.11 5.74
C GLU A 86 30.41 2.91 6.60
N ARG A 87 31.18 3.13 7.67
CA ARG A 87 31.65 2.05 8.55
C ARG A 87 30.92 2.08 9.89
N PHE A 88 30.31 0.95 10.22
CA PHE A 88 29.56 0.75 11.46
C PHE A 88 30.13 -0.42 12.24
N ASN A 89 30.16 -0.31 13.56
CA ASN A 89 30.59 -1.35 14.49
C ASN A 89 29.48 -2.37 14.75
N THR A 90 28.22 -1.98 14.53
CA THR A 90 27.04 -2.83 14.67
C THR A 90 26.24 -2.83 13.36
N PRO A 91 25.37 -3.83 13.13
CA PRO A 91 24.52 -3.85 11.96
C PRO A 91 23.21 -3.06 12.14
N TYR A 92 22.94 -2.54 13.33
CA TYR A 92 21.68 -1.85 13.64
C TYR A 92 21.84 -0.34 13.51
N VAL A 93 20.91 0.30 12.80
CA VAL A 93 20.85 1.76 12.67
C VAL A 93 19.43 2.28 12.87
N GLU A 94 19.30 3.46 13.47
CA GLU A 94 18.09 4.28 13.35
C GLU A 94 18.27 5.23 12.18
N LEU A 95 17.53 5.01 11.11
CA LEU A 95 17.42 5.96 10.03
C LEU A 95 16.42 7.04 10.41
N VAL A 96 16.81 8.28 10.17
CA VAL A 96 16.01 9.46 10.41
C VAL A 96 16.00 10.27 9.13
N ALA A 97 14.84 10.39 8.51
CA ALA A 97 14.65 11.21 7.32
C ALA A 97 13.92 12.50 7.67
N GLN A 98 14.37 13.62 7.11
CA GLN A 98 13.77 14.93 7.31
C GLN A 98 13.86 15.76 6.04
N GLY A 99 12.73 16.33 5.62
CA GLY A 99 12.68 17.23 4.48
C GLY A 99 11.30 17.30 3.85
N ASP A 100 11.26 17.89 2.66
CA ASP A 100 10.04 18.06 1.88
C ASP A 100 9.63 16.70 1.30
N TYR A 101 8.33 16.42 1.27
CA TYR A 101 7.80 15.14 0.80
C TYR A 101 6.63 15.33 -0.16
N PHE A 102 6.43 14.38 -1.07
CA PHE A 102 5.24 14.37 -1.92
C PHE A 102 4.00 13.95 -1.13
N ASN A 103 3.03 14.86 -1.00
CA ASN A 103 1.73 14.63 -0.39
C ASN A 103 0.75 14.09 -1.45
N GLU A 104 0.45 12.80 -1.35
CA GLU A 104 -0.44 12.06 -2.24
C GLU A 104 -1.87 12.63 -2.22
N LEU A 105 -2.35 13.15 -1.09
CA LEU A 105 -3.71 13.70 -1.00
C LEU A 105 -3.84 15.03 -1.76
N THR A 106 -2.81 15.87 -1.73
CA THR A 106 -2.86 17.22 -2.32
C THR A 106 -2.15 17.32 -3.68
N GLY A 107 -1.31 16.35 -4.03
CA GLY A 107 -0.48 16.34 -5.23
C GLY A 107 0.69 17.34 -5.18
N LYS A 108 1.11 17.77 -3.98
CA LYS A 108 2.15 18.81 -3.78
C LYS A 108 3.31 18.31 -2.94
N SER A 109 4.43 19.01 -2.99
CA SER A 109 5.61 18.74 -2.16
C SER A 109 6.06 19.96 -1.35
N ASP A 110 5.11 20.69 -0.77
CA ASP A 110 5.31 21.94 -0.02
C ASP A 110 5.24 21.77 1.51
N GLU A 111 5.16 20.52 1.98
CA GLU A 111 5.14 20.15 3.39
C GLU A 111 6.41 19.42 3.79
N GLN A 112 6.81 19.61 5.04
CA GLN A 112 7.96 18.94 5.63
C GLN A 112 7.52 17.84 6.58
N MET A 113 8.33 16.80 6.63
CA MET A 113 8.17 15.74 7.59
C MET A 113 9.46 15.35 8.28
N ARG A 114 9.31 14.61 9.37
CA ARG A 114 10.40 13.89 10.03
C ARG A 114 9.94 12.51 10.48
N MET A 115 10.50 11.46 9.90
CA MET A 115 10.17 10.09 10.29
C MET A 115 11.45 9.30 10.60
N SER A 116 11.33 8.22 11.37
CA SER A 116 12.44 7.31 11.65
C SER A 116 12.01 5.85 11.75
N ALA A 117 12.91 4.93 11.42
CA ALA A 117 12.78 3.49 11.71
C ALA A 117 14.13 2.88 12.11
N PHE A 118 14.05 1.69 12.68
CA PHE A 118 15.20 0.83 12.91
C PHE A 118 15.44 -0.08 11.71
N VAL A 119 16.70 -0.38 11.46
CA VAL A 119 17.14 -1.19 10.31
C VAL A 119 18.22 -2.14 10.78
N ASP A 120 18.15 -3.39 10.33
CA ASP A 120 19.26 -4.34 10.35
C ASP A 120 19.93 -4.40 8.97
N MET A 121 21.15 -3.86 8.88
CA MET A 121 21.96 -3.80 7.66
C MET A 121 22.53 -5.15 7.23
N ASN A 122 22.46 -6.21 8.06
CA ASN A 122 22.83 -7.56 7.63
C ASN A 122 21.76 -8.21 6.77
N ALA A 123 20.50 -7.83 6.98
CA ALA A 123 19.35 -8.46 6.35
C ALA A 123 19.12 -7.95 4.91
N ALA A 124 19.53 -6.72 4.60
CA ALA A 124 19.25 -6.12 3.30
C ALA A 124 20.31 -5.09 2.87
N THR A 125 20.57 -5.06 1.55
CA THR A 125 21.30 -3.95 0.89
C THR A 125 20.35 -2.86 0.40
N GLN A 126 19.06 -3.20 0.23
CA GLN A 126 17.99 -2.26 -0.06
C GLN A 126 17.15 -2.05 1.20
N VAL A 127 17.17 -0.83 1.73
CA VAL A 127 16.53 -0.45 2.98
C VAL A 127 15.58 0.71 2.67
N ASN A 128 14.37 0.37 2.24
CA ASN A 128 13.30 1.34 2.14
C ASN A 128 12.80 1.70 3.54
N PHE A 129 12.46 2.96 3.72
CA PHE A 129 11.88 3.46 4.96
C PHE A 129 10.63 4.25 4.63
N ASN A 130 9.50 3.80 5.16
CA ASN A 130 8.18 4.31 4.82
C ASN A 130 7.27 4.45 6.06
N VAL A 131 6.06 4.98 5.86
CA VAL A 131 5.08 5.19 6.95
C VAL A 131 4.84 3.92 7.77
N ALA A 132 4.74 2.75 7.13
CA ALA A 132 4.56 1.47 7.82
C ALA A 132 5.76 1.19 8.74
N THR A 133 6.98 1.19 8.21
CA THR A 133 8.19 0.96 9.04
C THR A 133 8.35 2.00 10.17
N ALA A 134 7.92 3.25 9.95
CA ALA A 134 7.93 4.30 10.96
C ALA A 134 6.96 4.01 12.11
N ALA A 135 5.74 3.58 11.77
CA ALA A 135 4.72 3.20 12.74
C ALA A 135 5.13 1.96 13.55
N MET A 136 5.81 1.00 12.93
CA MET A 136 6.26 -0.24 13.58
C MET A 136 7.42 -0.03 14.57
N LYS A 137 8.17 1.08 14.48
CA LYS A 137 9.42 1.32 15.22
C LYS A 137 9.31 1.02 16.72
N ALA A 138 8.29 1.54 17.39
CA ALA A 138 8.14 1.38 18.84
C ALA A 138 7.87 -0.07 19.26
N SER A 139 7.04 -0.79 18.50
CA SER A 139 6.72 -2.20 18.76
C SER A 139 7.94 -3.10 18.49
N ILE A 140 8.67 -2.86 17.40
CA ILE A 140 9.95 -3.55 17.12
C ILE A 140 10.94 -3.34 18.26
N MET A 141 11.06 -2.11 18.77
CA MET A 141 11.93 -1.81 19.92
C MET A 141 11.61 -2.67 21.13
N ALA A 142 10.33 -2.69 21.52
CA ALA A 142 9.86 -3.39 22.70
C ALA A 142 10.07 -4.90 22.58
N LYS A 143 9.82 -5.46 21.39
CA LYS A 143 10.00 -6.89 21.10
C LYS A 143 11.47 -7.31 21.11
N VAL A 144 12.36 -6.52 20.51
CA VAL A 144 13.82 -6.77 20.55
C VAL A 144 14.35 -6.68 21.99
N GLN A 145 13.94 -5.67 22.76
CA GLN A 145 14.31 -5.54 24.17
C GLN A 145 13.72 -6.66 25.06
N ALA A 146 12.62 -7.28 24.64
CA ALA A 146 12.07 -8.49 25.26
C ALA A 146 12.82 -9.78 24.85
N GLY A 147 13.82 -9.68 23.96
CA GLY A 147 14.72 -10.78 23.58
C GLY A 147 14.40 -11.45 22.24
N GLN A 148 13.46 -10.93 21.45
CA GLN A 148 13.25 -11.40 20.07
C GLN A 148 14.39 -10.93 19.16
N SER A 149 14.66 -11.68 18.07
CA SER A 149 15.52 -11.17 17.01
C SER A 149 14.82 -10.03 16.25
N PHE A 150 15.62 -9.19 15.58
CA PHE A 150 15.07 -8.08 14.79
C PHE A 150 14.11 -8.55 13.70
N ASP A 151 14.47 -9.63 12.98
CA ASP A 151 13.65 -10.21 11.91
C ASP A 151 12.31 -10.76 12.43
N GLU A 152 12.32 -11.51 13.55
CA GLU A 152 11.11 -11.99 14.20
C GLU A 152 10.20 -10.84 14.67
N ALA A 153 10.80 -9.79 15.25
CA ALA A 153 10.07 -8.61 15.69
C ALA A 153 9.44 -7.86 14.50
N VAL A 154 10.17 -7.71 13.39
CA VAL A 154 9.64 -7.10 12.15
C VAL A 154 8.49 -7.93 11.59
N HIS A 155 8.63 -9.24 11.50
CA HIS A 155 7.60 -10.13 10.99
C HIS A 155 6.33 -10.05 11.85
N GLU A 156 6.45 -10.19 13.18
CA GLU A 156 5.32 -10.13 14.11
C GLU A 156 4.63 -8.77 14.09
N THR A 157 5.39 -7.67 14.16
CA THR A 157 4.82 -6.32 14.11
C THR A 157 4.20 -6.00 12.75
N THR A 158 4.70 -6.56 11.65
CA THR A 158 4.07 -6.39 10.33
C THR A 158 2.68 -7.04 10.29
N SER A 159 2.52 -8.25 10.83
CA SER A 159 1.20 -8.90 10.95
C SER A 159 0.23 -8.09 11.84
N GLU A 160 0.73 -7.51 12.93
CA GLU A 160 -0.05 -6.62 13.81
C GLU A 160 -0.48 -5.35 13.08
N LEU A 161 0.41 -4.73 12.31
CA LEU A 161 0.12 -3.56 11.50
C LEU A 161 -0.91 -3.87 10.42
N LEU A 162 -0.77 -4.98 9.67
CA LEU A 162 -1.75 -5.38 8.66
C LEU A 162 -3.13 -5.57 9.28
N SER A 163 -3.20 -6.26 10.42
CA SER A 163 -4.45 -6.46 11.16
C SER A 163 -5.08 -5.14 11.62
N LEU A 164 -4.26 -4.16 12.01
CA LEU A 164 -4.69 -2.81 12.40
C LEU A 164 -5.30 -2.03 11.23
N TYR A 165 -4.82 -2.28 10.01
CA TYR A 165 -5.38 -1.72 8.76
C TYR A 165 -6.47 -2.61 8.14
N SER A 166 -6.99 -3.58 8.90
CA SER A 166 -8.02 -4.53 8.45
C SER A 166 -7.62 -5.42 7.28
N TYR A 167 -6.33 -5.69 7.12
CA TYR A 167 -5.85 -6.75 6.23
C TYR A 167 -5.67 -8.04 7.02
N ASP A 168 -6.12 -9.16 6.46
CA ASP A 168 -5.79 -10.49 6.97
C ASP A 168 -4.32 -10.83 6.62
N PRO A 169 -3.42 -10.98 7.61
CA PRO A 169 -2.03 -11.33 7.35
C PRO A 169 -1.86 -12.66 6.60
N ASP A 170 -2.78 -13.61 6.78
CA ASP A 170 -2.69 -14.94 6.16
C ASP A 170 -2.91 -14.90 4.64
N GLN A 171 -3.48 -13.82 4.10
CA GLN A 171 -3.61 -13.60 2.65
C GLN A 171 -2.27 -13.29 1.97
N TRP A 172 -1.24 -12.95 2.75
CA TRP A 172 0.09 -12.59 2.26
C TRP A 172 1.06 -13.75 2.50
N ALA A 173 0.98 -14.78 1.64
CA ALA A 173 1.60 -16.09 1.84
C ALA A 173 3.11 -16.10 2.15
N ASP A 174 3.87 -15.12 1.66
CA ASP A 174 5.32 -14.97 1.92
C ASP A 174 5.63 -13.92 3.01
N GLY A 175 4.60 -13.39 3.68
CA GLY A 175 4.68 -12.21 4.54
C GLY A 175 4.93 -10.92 3.74
N ILE A 176 4.70 -9.78 4.40
CA ILE A 176 5.15 -8.49 3.89
C ILE A 176 6.40 -8.08 4.67
N ASN A 177 7.43 -7.62 3.96
CA ASN A 177 8.54 -6.89 4.58
C ASN A 177 8.58 -5.47 4.00
N PHE A 178 8.03 -4.51 4.73
CA PHE A 178 7.95 -3.12 4.29
C PHE A 178 9.32 -2.44 4.11
N TYR A 179 10.42 -3.01 4.62
CA TYR A 179 11.77 -2.51 4.36
C TYR A 179 12.25 -2.80 2.92
N ASN A 180 11.62 -3.76 2.23
CA ASN A 180 11.92 -4.09 0.83
C ASN A 180 10.93 -3.45 -0.15
N VAL A 181 9.95 -2.68 0.34
CA VAL A 181 8.83 -2.17 -0.45
C VAL A 181 8.91 -0.66 -0.57
N ASN A 182 8.72 -0.17 -1.79
CA ASN A 182 8.53 1.21 -2.14
C ASN A 182 7.23 1.33 -3.00
N LEU A 183 6.82 2.52 -3.43
CA LEU A 183 5.56 2.78 -4.15
C LEU A 183 5.60 2.35 -5.64
N SER A 184 6.69 1.74 -6.12
CA SER A 184 6.90 1.37 -7.52
C SER A 184 7.46 -0.04 -7.74
N ASN A 185 7.92 -0.74 -6.70
CA ASN A 185 8.74 -1.96 -6.86
C ASN A 185 8.05 -3.29 -6.52
N ALA A 186 6.83 -3.27 -5.98
CA ALA A 186 6.21 -4.47 -5.40
C ALA A 186 4.69 -4.62 -5.67
N GLY A 187 4.16 -3.95 -6.70
CA GLY A 187 2.78 -4.12 -7.17
C GLY A 187 1.73 -4.02 -6.06
N ASP A 188 1.14 -5.16 -5.68
CA ASP A 188 0.13 -5.27 -4.64
C ASP A 188 0.59 -4.71 -3.29
N THR A 189 1.80 -5.08 -2.85
CA THR A 189 2.33 -4.62 -1.56
C THR A 189 2.66 -3.12 -1.59
N SER A 190 3.09 -2.60 -2.75
CA SER A 190 3.24 -1.15 -2.96
C SER A 190 1.90 -0.42 -2.86
N THR A 191 0.81 -1.04 -3.31
CA THR A 191 -0.54 -0.48 -3.21
C THR A 191 -1.05 -0.48 -1.79
N VAL A 192 -0.82 -1.57 -1.02
CA VAL A 192 -1.07 -1.60 0.42
C VAL A 192 -0.30 -0.48 1.14
N LEU A 193 0.98 -0.28 0.79
CA LEU A 193 1.77 0.81 1.35
C LEU A 193 1.17 2.18 1.05
N LEU A 194 0.69 2.40 -0.18
CA LEU A 194 -0.01 3.63 -0.56
C LEU A 194 -1.30 3.83 0.26
N VAL A 195 -2.11 2.77 0.45
CA VAL A 195 -3.33 2.84 1.29
C VAL A 195 -2.97 3.18 2.73
N ILE A 196 -1.97 2.51 3.33
CA ILE A 196 -1.49 2.81 4.68
C ILE A 196 -1.05 4.28 4.78
N SER A 197 -0.23 4.74 3.83
CA SER A 197 0.29 6.11 3.78
C SER A 197 -0.82 7.15 3.69
N ALA A 198 -1.70 7.01 2.69
CA ALA A 198 -2.74 7.98 2.39
C ALA A 198 -3.86 8.00 3.45
N SER A 199 -4.27 6.84 3.97
CA SER A 199 -5.27 6.77 5.04
C SER A 199 -4.74 7.31 6.36
N THR A 200 -3.46 7.06 6.70
CA THR A 200 -2.79 7.68 7.86
C THR A 200 -2.79 9.20 7.74
N LEU A 201 -2.41 9.73 6.57
CA LEU A 201 -2.38 11.18 6.36
C LEU A 201 -3.79 11.79 6.41
N THR A 202 -4.79 11.10 5.86
CA THR A 202 -6.18 11.54 5.90
C THR A 202 -6.65 11.62 7.35
N MET A 203 -6.40 10.57 8.14
CA MET A 203 -6.69 10.54 9.56
C MET A 203 -5.99 11.65 10.34
N ALA A 204 -4.70 11.88 10.08
CA ALA A 204 -3.94 12.95 10.73
C ALA A 204 -4.56 14.32 10.45
N THR A 205 -4.86 14.59 9.17
CA THR A 205 -5.41 15.86 8.70
C THR A 205 -6.78 16.16 9.30
N GLU A 206 -7.70 15.19 9.26
CA GLU A 206 -9.06 15.33 9.80
C GLU A 206 -9.05 15.47 11.33
N ASN A 207 -8.08 14.86 12.02
CA ASN A 207 -7.90 15.00 13.46
C ASN A 207 -7.09 16.24 13.87
N GLY A 208 -6.62 17.07 12.92
CA GLY A 208 -5.80 18.25 13.20
C GLY A 208 -4.41 17.92 13.79
N LEU A 209 -3.87 16.75 13.46
CA LEU A 209 -2.56 16.27 13.88
C LEU A 209 -1.55 16.39 12.73
N THR A 210 -0.27 16.47 13.06
CA THR A 210 0.77 16.19 12.07
C THR A 210 0.80 14.69 11.77
N LEU A 211 1.33 14.32 10.61
CA LEU A 211 1.53 12.92 10.27
C LEU A 211 2.39 12.19 11.31
N GLU A 212 3.47 12.81 11.77
CA GLU A 212 4.38 12.22 12.76
C GLU A 212 3.65 11.87 14.06
N GLN A 213 2.77 12.77 14.51
CA GLN A 213 1.95 12.53 15.69
C GLN A 213 0.98 11.36 15.48
N GLN A 214 0.43 11.23 14.27
CA GLN A 214 -0.45 10.11 13.92
C GLN A 214 0.33 8.79 13.83
N ILE A 215 1.51 8.78 13.22
CA ILE A 215 2.42 7.62 13.17
C ILE A 215 2.82 7.20 14.59
N GLU A 216 3.14 8.15 15.47
CA GLU A 216 3.48 7.86 16.87
C GLU A 216 2.30 7.22 17.60
N LYS A 217 1.08 7.74 17.42
CA LYS A 217 -0.15 7.15 18.00
C LYS A 217 -0.39 5.72 17.52
N ILE A 218 -0.21 5.45 16.23
CA ILE A 218 -0.29 4.09 15.68
C ILE A 218 0.77 3.20 16.34
N GLY A 219 2.01 3.67 16.44
CA GLY A 219 3.09 2.92 17.09
C GLY A 219 2.82 2.60 18.56
N GLN A 220 2.18 3.50 19.31
CA GLN A 220 1.77 3.24 20.69
C GLN A 220 0.71 2.13 20.78
N VAL A 221 -0.25 2.12 19.84
CA VAL A 221 -1.29 1.11 19.79
C VAL A 221 -0.74 -0.28 19.43
N LEU A 222 0.28 -0.34 18.58
CA LEU A 222 0.97 -1.59 18.23
C LEU A 222 1.75 -2.23 19.39
N LEU A 223 1.94 -1.54 20.52
CA LEU A 223 2.54 -2.13 21.72
C LEU A 223 1.60 -3.11 22.44
N ASP A 224 0.28 -2.96 22.25
CA ASP A 224 -0.73 -3.87 22.81
C ASP A 224 -1.84 -4.17 21.78
N PRO A 225 -1.60 -5.12 20.85
CA PRO A 225 -2.53 -5.47 19.77
C PRO A 225 -3.85 -6.10 20.25
N LYS A 226 -4.01 -6.34 21.56
CA LYS A 226 -5.24 -6.88 22.16
C LYS A 226 -6.00 -5.82 22.96
N SER A 227 -5.51 -4.59 22.97
CA SER A 227 -6.12 -3.48 23.69
C SER A 227 -7.41 -3.00 23.02
N VAL A 228 -8.27 -2.35 23.81
CA VAL A 228 -9.45 -1.65 23.26
C VAL A 228 -9.01 -0.52 22.31
N GLN A 229 -7.88 0.12 22.59
CA GLN A 229 -7.34 1.19 21.75
C GLN A 229 -6.93 0.68 20.36
N PHE A 230 -6.48 -0.56 20.26
CA PHE A 230 -6.20 -1.22 18.98
C PHE A 230 -7.45 -1.35 18.13
N GLU A 231 -8.53 -1.88 18.71
CA GLU A 231 -9.81 -2.03 17.99
C GLU A 231 -10.44 -0.67 17.61
N GLU A 232 -10.34 0.34 18.49
CA GLU A 232 -10.80 1.70 18.19
C GLU A 232 -10.01 2.33 17.04
N MET A 233 -8.69 2.16 17.04
CA MET A 233 -7.81 2.66 15.98
C MET A 233 -8.05 1.92 14.66
N LYS A 234 -8.26 0.60 14.70
CA LYS A 234 -8.62 -0.23 13.54
C LYS A 234 -9.90 0.27 12.88
N GLN A 235 -10.96 0.48 13.66
CA GLN A 235 -12.23 1.00 13.15
C GLN A 235 -12.06 2.39 12.51
N ALA A 236 -11.28 3.27 13.13
CA ALA A 236 -10.98 4.58 12.57
C ALA A 236 -10.21 4.47 11.25
N LEU A 237 -9.15 3.67 11.19
CA LEU A 237 -8.35 3.47 9.98
C LEU A 237 -9.16 2.86 8.84
N THR A 238 -10.08 1.92 9.12
CA THR A 238 -11.03 1.41 8.11
C THR A 238 -11.93 2.51 7.56
N GLN A 239 -12.41 3.44 8.40
CA GLN A 239 -13.19 4.59 7.90
C GLN A 239 -12.34 5.53 7.03
N TYR A 240 -11.07 5.74 7.38
CA TYR A 240 -10.17 6.60 6.61
C TYR A 240 -9.63 5.94 5.34
N SER A 241 -9.49 4.62 5.29
CA SER A 241 -9.21 3.90 4.04
C SER A 241 -10.39 3.99 3.09
N LEU A 242 -11.63 3.84 3.58
CA LEU A 242 -12.86 4.09 2.81
C LEU A 242 -12.96 5.53 2.29
N ALA A 243 -12.46 6.52 3.05
CA ALA A 243 -12.46 7.91 2.60
C ALA A 243 -11.60 8.12 1.34
N LEU A 244 -10.63 7.24 1.06
CA LEU A 244 -9.75 7.35 -0.10
C LEU A 244 -10.51 7.31 -1.43
N TYR A 245 -11.68 6.65 -1.50
CA TYR A 245 -12.58 6.69 -2.67
C TYR A 245 -12.99 8.11 -3.10
N LYS A 246 -12.91 9.08 -2.18
CA LYS A 246 -13.25 10.49 -2.43
C LYS A 246 -12.01 11.39 -2.59
N THR A 247 -10.82 10.82 -2.56
CA THR A 247 -9.55 11.54 -2.71
C THR A 247 -8.97 11.29 -4.09
N ALA A 248 -7.96 12.07 -4.47
CA ALA A 248 -7.18 11.85 -5.68
C ALA A 248 -5.82 11.20 -5.35
N ALA A 249 -5.71 10.46 -4.24
CA ALA A 249 -4.43 9.96 -3.73
C ALA A 249 -3.66 9.13 -4.75
N TYR A 250 -4.36 8.21 -5.42
CA TYR A 250 -3.78 7.35 -6.44
C TYR A 250 -3.43 8.14 -7.70
N GLU A 251 -4.35 8.95 -8.22
CA GLU A 251 -4.15 9.74 -9.44
C GLU A 251 -3.03 10.79 -9.29
N ASN A 252 -2.94 11.42 -8.12
CA ASN A 252 -1.86 12.34 -7.80
C ASN A 252 -0.51 11.62 -7.78
N THR A 253 -0.45 10.42 -7.19
CA THR A 253 0.78 9.62 -7.15
C THR A 253 1.18 9.17 -8.55
N GLN A 254 0.25 8.63 -9.33
CA GLN A 254 0.48 8.29 -10.73
C GLN A 254 0.99 9.49 -11.54
N LYS A 255 0.37 10.65 -11.36
CA LYS A 255 0.78 11.90 -12.02
C LYS A 255 2.19 12.32 -11.60
N TYR A 256 2.51 12.28 -10.31
CA TYR A 256 3.84 12.62 -9.81
C TYR A 256 4.92 11.74 -10.43
N TYR A 257 4.70 10.43 -10.49
CA TYR A 257 5.64 9.50 -11.10
C TYR A 257 5.82 9.80 -12.60
N ALA A 258 4.72 9.98 -13.33
CA ALA A 258 4.76 10.32 -14.76
C ALA A 258 5.48 11.66 -15.04
N ASP A 259 5.17 12.71 -14.26
CA ASP A 259 5.78 14.04 -14.40
C ASP A 259 7.30 14.03 -14.12
N ASN A 260 7.78 13.07 -13.33
CA ASN A 260 9.20 12.87 -13.01
C ASN A 260 9.88 11.77 -13.85
N GLY A 261 9.19 11.21 -14.85
CA GLY A 261 9.73 10.17 -15.73
C GLY A 261 9.99 8.82 -15.04
N LEU A 262 9.24 8.53 -13.97
CA LEU A 262 9.28 7.29 -13.21
C LEU A 262 8.15 6.36 -13.66
N ASP A 263 8.40 5.05 -13.57
CA ASP A 263 7.39 4.03 -13.85
C ASP A 263 6.43 3.86 -12.67
N PHE A 264 5.14 3.75 -12.95
CA PHE A 264 4.08 3.52 -11.97
C PHE A 264 3.14 2.44 -12.48
N ASP A 265 3.37 1.21 -12.04
CA ASP A 265 2.64 -0.01 -12.46
C ASP A 265 2.06 -0.76 -11.25
N ILE A 266 1.69 -0.01 -10.20
CA ILE A 266 0.99 -0.60 -9.06
C ILE A 266 -0.53 -0.63 -9.34
N PRO A 267 -1.25 -1.65 -8.87
CA PRO A 267 -2.71 -1.71 -8.97
C PRO A 267 -3.44 -0.52 -8.33
N HIS A 268 -4.70 -0.34 -8.71
CA HIS A 268 -5.52 0.74 -8.17
C HIS A 268 -5.94 0.48 -6.71
N VAL A 269 -5.91 1.53 -5.87
CA VAL A 269 -6.20 1.46 -4.42
C VAL A 269 -7.56 0.88 -4.07
N ASP A 270 -8.60 1.07 -4.89
CA ASP A 270 -9.94 0.49 -4.71
C ASP A 270 -9.93 -1.04 -4.52
N TYR A 271 -8.94 -1.76 -5.05
CA TYR A 271 -8.78 -3.21 -4.84
C TYR A 271 -8.11 -3.58 -3.51
N PHE A 272 -7.67 -2.58 -2.75
CA PHE A 272 -6.92 -2.72 -1.51
C PHE A 272 -7.62 -2.02 -0.34
N ILE A 273 -8.88 -1.66 -0.52
CA ILE A 273 -9.75 -1.15 0.53
C ILE A 273 -10.78 -2.23 0.85
N ASP A 274 -10.71 -2.75 2.08
CA ASP A 274 -11.72 -3.63 2.64
C ASP A 274 -12.97 -2.81 3.01
N ILE A 275 -14.04 -2.97 2.23
CA ILE A 275 -15.24 -2.11 2.33
C ILE A 275 -16.13 -2.51 3.51
N ASP A 276 -16.25 -3.81 3.80
CA ASP A 276 -17.15 -4.33 4.84
C ASP A 276 -16.42 -4.73 6.13
N GLY A 277 -15.08 -4.65 6.13
CA GLY A 277 -14.25 -4.85 7.31
C GLY A 277 -14.05 -6.33 7.67
N ASP A 278 -14.32 -7.24 6.74
CA ASP A 278 -14.21 -8.68 6.95
C ASP A 278 -12.79 -9.24 6.74
N GLY A 279 -11.86 -8.39 6.31
CA GLY A 279 -10.47 -8.73 6.00
C GLY A 279 -10.24 -9.28 4.60
N VAL A 280 -11.26 -9.31 3.74
CA VAL A 280 -11.20 -9.86 2.38
C VAL A 280 -11.22 -8.73 1.36
N LEU A 281 -10.14 -8.66 0.57
CA LEU A 281 -10.03 -7.67 -0.50
C LEU A 281 -10.86 -8.03 -1.74
N PRO A 282 -11.27 -7.02 -2.54
CA PRO A 282 -11.92 -7.25 -3.82
C PRO A 282 -11.16 -8.25 -4.71
N ASN A 283 -11.91 -9.12 -5.38
CA ASN A 283 -11.33 -10.09 -6.30
C ASN A 283 -10.69 -9.39 -7.51
N LYS A 284 -9.40 -9.61 -7.70
CA LYS A 284 -8.55 -8.99 -8.74
C LYS A 284 -8.99 -9.31 -10.18
N ASP A 285 -9.70 -10.42 -10.38
CA ASP A 285 -10.24 -10.83 -11.68
C ASP A 285 -11.58 -10.16 -12.02
N LEU A 286 -12.21 -9.49 -11.04
CA LEU A 286 -13.51 -8.83 -11.18
C LEU A 286 -13.37 -7.31 -11.11
N PRO A 287 -14.23 -6.55 -11.79
CA PRO A 287 -14.25 -5.09 -11.69
C PRO A 287 -14.73 -4.63 -10.30
N VAL A 288 -14.17 -3.52 -9.82
CA VAL A 288 -14.66 -2.83 -8.61
C VAL A 288 -15.64 -1.72 -9.02
N PHE A 289 -16.83 -1.74 -8.43
CA PHE A 289 -17.89 -0.77 -8.70
C PHE A 289 -17.73 0.47 -7.79
N ARG A 290 -17.52 1.63 -8.40
CA ARG A 290 -17.33 2.92 -7.69
C ARG A 290 -18.64 3.65 -7.41
N TYR A 291 -19.59 3.48 -8.30
CA TYR A 291 -20.89 4.11 -8.22
C TYR A 291 -21.93 3.16 -8.74
N THR A 292 -22.98 2.99 -7.97
CA THR A 292 -24.23 2.39 -8.37
C THR A 292 -25.32 3.39 -8.03
N SER A 293 -26.15 3.77 -9.00
CA SER A 293 -27.37 4.52 -8.73
C SER A 293 -28.60 3.67 -8.94
N GLY A 294 -29.47 3.80 -7.95
CA GLY A 294 -30.86 3.38 -7.96
C GLY A 294 -31.58 4.29 -6.97
N LEU A 295 -32.55 5.07 -7.45
CA LEU A 295 -33.37 5.88 -6.55
C LEU A 295 -34.58 5.07 -6.08
N SER A 296 -35.03 5.35 -4.86
CA SER A 296 -36.37 4.95 -4.45
C SER A 296 -37.40 5.90 -5.06
N LEU A 297 -38.34 5.35 -5.82
CA LEU A 297 -39.45 6.09 -6.42
C LEU A 297 -40.77 5.61 -5.82
N ALA A 298 -41.62 6.53 -5.38
CA ALA A 298 -42.98 6.19 -4.97
C ALA A 298 -43.81 5.83 -6.20
N ALA A 299 -44.37 4.63 -6.24
CA ALA A 299 -45.17 4.16 -7.36
C ALA A 299 -46.61 4.71 -7.30
N THR A 300 -46.78 6.03 -7.41
CA THR A 300 -48.09 6.69 -7.47
C THR A 300 -48.32 7.34 -8.84
N GLU A 301 -49.57 7.66 -9.17
CA GLU A 301 -49.93 8.30 -10.45
C GLU A 301 -49.18 9.62 -10.70
N GLU A 302 -48.78 10.33 -9.63
CA GLU A 302 -48.02 11.59 -9.71
C GLU A 302 -46.61 11.39 -10.31
N TYR A 303 -46.00 10.21 -10.09
CA TYR A 303 -44.64 9.90 -10.53
C TYR A 303 -44.59 9.17 -11.88
N ILE A 304 -45.74 8.85 -12.50
CA ILE A 304 -45.77 8.28 -13.86
C ILE A 304 -45.18 9.28 -14.84
N GLY A 305 -44.26 8.82 -15.68
CA GLY A 305 -43.56 9.66 -16.65
C GLY A 305 -42.39 10.46 -16.08
N GLN A 306 -42.15 10.40 -14.75
CA GLN A 306 -40.95 10.99 -14.17
C GLN A 306 -39.72 10.14 -14.53
N GLU A 307 -38.62 10.82 -14.83
CA GLU A 307 -37.32 10.20 -15.11
C GLU A 307 -36.44 10.24 -13.86
N VAL A 308 -35.87 9.09 -13.52
CA VAL A 308 -34.88 8.96 -12.44
C VAL A 308 -33.63 8.25 -12.96
N PRO A 309 -32.43 8.65 -12.47
CA PRO A 309 -31.20 8.00 -12.88
C PRO A 309 -31.06 6.64 -12.21
N ALA A 310 -30.70 5.65 -13.01
CA ALA A 310 -30.01 4.44 -12.63
C ALA A 310 -28.67 4.42 -13.35
N GLY A 311 -27.68 3.68 -12.88
CA GLY A 311 -26.39 3.70 -13.54
C GLY A 311 -25.28 3.07 -12.75
N VAL A 312 -24.15 2.91 -13.41
CA VAL A 312 -23.01 2.21 -12.85
C VAL A 312 -21.70 2.73 -13.42
N SER A 313 -20.68 2.79 -12.56
CA SER A 313 -19.29 2.95 -12.96
C SER A 313 -18.44 1.88 -12.26
N ALA A 314 -17.44 1.39 -12.97
CA ALA A 314 -16.51 0.40 -12.45
C ALA A 314 -15.14 0.58 -13.07
N ILE A 315 -14.13 0.08 -12.38
CA ILE A 315 -12.75 0.05 -12.85
C ILE A 315 -12.21 -1.37 -12.80
N ASP A 316 -11.19 -1.65 -13.62
CA ASP A 316 -10.40 -2.86 -13.51
C ASP A 316 -9.26 -2.72 -12.49
N TYR A 317 -8.48 -3.80 -12.34
CA TYR A 317 -7.37 -3.89 -11.38
C TYR A 317 -6.32 -2.77 -11.50
N GLN A 318 -6.18 -2.17 -12.68
CA GLN A 318 -5.24 -1.08 -12.96
C GLN A 318 -5.91 0.31 -12.92
N GLY A 319 -7.18 0.37 -12.51
CA GLY A 319 -7.93 1.61 -12.42
C GLY A 319 -8.49 2.10 -13.75
N ARG A 320 -8.43 1.28 -14.81
CA ARG A 320 -8.95 1.67 -16.12
C ARG A 320 -10.47 1.58 -16.09
N PRO A 321 -11.19 2.62 -16.53
CA PRO A 321 -12.64 2.58 -16.57
C PRO A 321 -13.18 1.43 -17.42
N MET A 322 -14.23 0.81 -16.93
CA MET A 322 -14.95 -0.24 -17.62
C MET A 322 -15.97 0.35 -18.61
N THR A 323 -16.14 -0.30 -19.75
CA THR A 323 -17.24 -0.05 -20.69
C THR A 323 -18.35 -1.06 -20.46
N PHE A 324 -19.60 -0.65 -20.74
CA PHE A 324 -20.79 -1.40 -20.37
C PHE A 324 -21.71 -1.65 -21.57
N ASP A 325 -22.41 -2.77 -21.57
CA ASP A 325 -23.55 -3.06 -22.45
C ASP A 325 -24.82 -3.20 -21.59
N VAL A 326 -25.86 -2.44 -21.92
CA VAL A 326 -27.16 -2.52 -21.25
C VAL A 326 -28.00 -3.57 -21.97
N ILE A 327 -28.48 -4.57 -21.23
CA ILE A 327 -29.20 -5.72 -21.74
C ILE A 327 -30.50 -5.91 -20.97
N GLY A 328 -31.60 -6.08 -21.70
CA GLY A 328 -32.91 -6.28 -21.12
C GLY A 328 -33.70 -4.98 -20.99
N GLU A 329 -34.83 -5.07 -20.29
CA GLU A 329 -35.82 -4.01 -20.16
C GLU A 329 -36.36 -4.03 -18.72
N PHE A 330 -36.72 -2.86 -18.23
CA PHE A 330 -37.46 -2.72 -16.98
C PHE A 330 -38.86 -3.34 -17.12
N LYS A 331 -39.40 -3.88 -16.02
CA LYS A 331 -40.71 -4.54 -15.97
C LYS A 331 -41.86 -3.57 -15.75
N HIS A 332 -41.63 -2.49 -15.00
CA HIS A 332 -42.66 -1.50 -14.61
C HIS A 332 -42.38 -0.10 -15.20
N GLY A 333 -41.19 0.09 -15.79
CA GLY A 333 -40.82 1.30 -16.50
C GLY A 333 -40.21 1.02 -17.87
N GLU A 334 -39.66 2.07 -18.47
CA GLU A 334 -38.91 2.01 -19.72
C GLU A 334 -37.56 2.74 -19.59
N ILE A 335 -36.64 2.43 -20.49
CA ILE A 335 -35.40 3.19 -20.67
C ILE A 335 -35.73 4.44 -21.50
N ALA A 336 -35.77 5.61 -20.88
CA ALA A 336 -35.98 6.87 -21.57
C ALA A 336 -34.74 7.29 -22.39
N SER A 337 -33.55 7.12 -21.83
CA SER A 337 -32.28 7.32 -22.53
C SER A 337 -31.13 6.61 -21.83
N ILE A 338 -30.04 6.39 -22.58
CA ILE A 338 -28.78 5.85 -22.07
C ILE A 338 -27.67 6.83 -22.43
N GLU A 339 -26.85 7.18 -21.45
CA GLU A 339 -25.68 8.03 -21.60
C GLU A 339 -24.43 7.24 -21.22
N TYR A 340 -23.54 7.03 -22.20
CA TYR A 340 -22.23 6.43 -21.95
C TYR A 340 -21.22 7.53 -21.69
N THR A 341 -20.54 7.44 -20.56
CA THR A 341 -19.43 8.34 -20.20
C THR A 341 -18.11 7.61 -20.31
N GLU A 342 -17.00 8.33 -20.16
CA GLU A 342 -15.67 7.70 -20.07
C GLU A 342 -15.52 6.80 -18.83
N THR A 343 -16.37 6.97 -17.82
CA THR A 343 -16.26 6.29 -16.53
C THR A 343 -17.39 5.31 -16.24
N GLY A 344 -18.47 5.30 -17.03
CA GLY A 344 -19.67 4.56 -16.67
C GLY A 344 -20.79 4.61 -17.69
N VAL A 345 -21.95 4.11 -17.27
CA VAL A 345 -23.20 4.21 -18.01
C VAL A 345 -24.29 4.78 -17.09
N GLY A 346 -24.96 5.82 -17.56
CA GLY A 346 -26.18 6.38 -16.98
C GLY A 346 -27.40 5.91 -17.76
N ILE A 347 -28.44 5.48 -17.05
CA ILE A 347 -29.71 4.99 -17.59
C ILE A 347 -30.81 5.83 -16.98
N TRP A 348 -31.58 6.51 -17.82
CA TRP A 348 -32.74 7.26 -17.36
C TRP A 348 -33.95 6.34 -17.38
N TYR A 349 -34.39 5.90 -16.19
CA TYR A 349 -35.60 5.11 -16.00
C TYR A 349 -36.82 6.02 -16.01
N ARG A 350 -37.86 5.65 -16.76
CA ARG A 350 -39.17 6.32 -16.71
C ARG A 350 -40.24 5.35 -16.24
N LEU A 351 -40.95 5.70 -15.17
CA LEU A 351 -42.05 4.87 -14.64
C LEU A 351 -43.23 4.88 -15.62
N THR A 352 -43.75 3.70 -15.95
CA THR A 352 -44.88 3.54 -16.90
C THR A 352 -46.11 2.87 -16.28
N ASP A 353 -45.95 2.08 -15.22
CA ASP A 353 -47.03 1.39 -14.51
C ASP A 353 -46.82 1.46 -12.98
N ILE A 354 -47.92 1.48 -12.23
CA ILE A 354 -47.97 1.53 -10.76
C ILE A 354 -48.67 0.31 -10.14
N ASN A 355 -48.97 -0.73 -10.91
CA ASN A 355 -49.55 -1.98 -10.42
C ASN A 355 -48.56 -2.84 -9.61
N ILE A 356 -47.97 -2.26 -8.56
CA ILE A 356 -47.13 -2.97 -7.60
C ILE A 356 -47.87 -3.08 -6.27
N THR A 357 -47.92 -4.29 -5.73
CA THR A 357 -48.58 -4.59 -4.44
C THR A 357 -47.62 -4.55 -3.25
N GLU A 358 -46.32 -4.47 -3.55
CA GLU A 358 -45.22 -4.45 -2.59
C GLU A 358 -44.07 -3.61 -3.16
N THR A 359 -43.10 -3.27 -2.30
CA THR A 359 -41.86 -2.63 -2.77
C THR A 359 -41.09 -3.63 -3.64
N VAL A 360 -40.71 -3.22 -4.86
CA VAL A 360 -40.02 -4.07 -5.82
C VAL A 360 -38.83 -3.34 -6.42
N ASP A 361 -37.72 -4.05 -6.63
CA ASP A 361 -36.60 -3.56 -7.41
C ASP A 361 -36.86 -3.87 -8.89
N ASP A 362 -37.05 -2.82 -9.69
CA ASP A 362 -37.21 -2.92 -11.13
C ASP A 362 -35.84 -2.68 -11.79
N CYS A 363 -35.29 -3.72 -12.41
CA CYS A 363 -33.88 -3.74 -12.80
C CYS A 363 -33.68 -3.95 -14.30
N VAL A 364 -32.60 -3.38 -14.81
CA VAL A 364 -32.01 -3.72 -16.11
C VAL A 364 -30.63 -4.32 -15.89
N THR A 365 -30.29 -5.31 -16.69
CA THR A 365 -29.00 -6.00 -16.57
C THR A 365 -27.93 -5.23 -17.34
N ILE A 366 -26.77 -5.05 -16.72
CA ILE A 366 -25.60 -4.38 -17.30
C ILE A 366 -24.44 -5.35 -17.30
N ASN A 367 -23.85 -5.56 -18.47
CA ASN A 367 -22.63 -6.35 -18.60
C ASN A 367 -21.42 -5.45 -18.75
N THR A 368 -20.35 -5.78 -18.04
CA THR A 368 -19.03 -5.21 -18.29
C THR A 368 -18.41 -5.84 -19.54
N VAL A 369 -17.75 -5.02 -20.35
CA VAL A 369 -17.31 -5.39 -21.70
C VAL A 369 -15.79 -5.32 -21.84
N LYS A 370 -15.16 -4.20 -21.48
CA LYS A 370 -13.70 -3.97 -21.57
C LYS A 370 -13.27 -2.93 -20.53
N PRO A 371 -12.00 -2.89 -20.11
CA PRO A 371 -10.93 -3.85 -20.38
C PRO A 371 -10.83 -4.90 -19.26
N ALA A 372 -11.61 -5.99 -19.29
CA ALA A 372 -11.52 -7.04 -18.26
C ALA A 372 -11.16 -8.41 -18.84
N PRO A 373 -10.43 -9.25 -18.06
CA PRO A 373 -10.21 -10.66 -18.38
C PRO A 373 -11.49 -11.51 -18.26
N ALA A 374 -12.50 -11.03 -17.52
CA ALA A 374 -13.81 -11.69 -17.34
C ALA A 374 -14.98 -10.69 -17.44
N ASN A 375 -16.11 -11.13 -18.01
CA ASN A 375 -17.34 -10.35 -18.04
C ASN A 375 -18.09 -10.54 -16.72
N PHE A 376 -18.40 -9.44 -16.03
CA PHE A 376 -19.27 -9.40 -14.86
C PHE A 376 -20.62 -8.77 -15.22
N THR A 377 -21.68 -9.35 -14.65
CA THR A 377 -23.07 -8.91 -14.83
C THR A 377 -23.57 -8.24 -13.56
N TYR A 378 -24.12 -7.03 -13.69
CA TYR A 378 -24.68 -6.23 -12.60
C TYR A 378 -26.11 -5.81 -12.93
N ASP A 379 -27.03 -5.91 -11.97
CA ASP A 379 -28.40 -5.43 -12.15
C ASP A 379 -28.51 -4.00 -11.60
N ALA A 380 -28.76 -3.03 -12.49
CA ALA A 380 -29.05 -1.64 -12.11
C ALA A 380 -30.54 -1.49 -11.87
N CYS A 381 -30.91 -1.22 -10.62
CA CYS A 381 -32.29 -1.25 -10.17
C CYS A 381 -32.81 0.13 -9.75
N VAL A 382 -34.09 0.37 -9.99
CA VAL A 382 -34.86 1.44 -9.35
C VAL A 382 -35.81 0.78 -8.35
N THR A 383 -35.72 1.18 -7.08
CA THR A 383 -36.58 0.62 -6.04
C THR A 383 -37.93 1.34 -6.10
N LEU A 384 -38.97 0.65 -6.54
CA LEU A 384 -40.32 1.18 -6.54
C LEU A 384 -40.97 0.89 -5.19
N THR A 385 -41.25 1.92 -4.40
CA THR A 385 -41.95 1.77 -3.12
C THR A 385 -43.45 1.82 -3.34
N LYS A 386 -44.17 0.89 -2.70
CA LYS A 386 -45.64 0.94 -2.68
C LYS A 386 -46.14 2.32 -2.21
N PRO A 387 -47.32 2.78 -2.70
CA PRO A 387 -47.97 4.00 -2.24
C PRO A 387 -48.19 4.07 -0.72
#